data_AF-B9L4L9-F1
#
_entry.id   AF-B9L4L9-F1
#
_cell.length_a   1.000
_cell.length_b   1.000
_cell.length_c   1.000
_cell.angle_alpha   90.00
_cell.angle_beta   90.00
_cell.angle_gamma   90.00
#
_symmetry.space_group_name_H-M   'P 1'
#
loop_
_entity.id
_entity.type
_entity.pdbx_description
1 polymer ?
#
loop_
_entity_poly.entity_id
_entity_poly.type
_entity_poly.pdbx_seq_one_letter_code
_entity_poly.pdbx_strand_id
1 'polypeptide(L)'
;MADLAQAISEVVGRPIALRLASPAEYRAFLLSGGTPESSAHVLLTIETGIAPEALFDDSRTLSRLSGRPTTPLRTVLRTWLRA
;
A
#
# COMPACT_ATOMS: atom_id res chain seq x y z
N MET A 1 1.95 -7.67 -0.31
CA MET A 1 1.57 -6.76 -1.42
C MET A 1 0.71 -7.40 -2.51
N ALA A 2 0.81 -8.71 -2.77
CA ALA A 2 -0.03 -9.39 -3.77
C ALA A 2 -1.54 -9.21 -3.50
N ASP A 3 -1.97 -9.36 -2.23
CA ASP A 3 -3.37 -9.20 -1.82
C ASP A 3 -3.94 -7.79 -2.11
N LEU A 4 -3.10 -6.74 -2.03
CA LEU A 4 -3.52 -5.38 -2.37
C LEU A 4 -3.77 -5.25 -3.88
N ALA A 5 -2.86 -5.75 -4.72
CA ALA A 5 -3.04 -5.73 -6.17
C ALA A 5 -4.28 -6.51 -6.61
N GLN A 6 -4.54 -7.66 -5.96
CA GLN A 6 -5.75 -8.44 -6.18
C GLN A 6 -7.00 -7.66 -5.75
N ALA A 7 -7.01 -7.09 -4.53
CA ALA A 7 -8.15 -6.33 -4.04
C ALA A 7 -8.47 -5.11 -4.93
N ILE A 8 -7.45 -4.42 -5.46
CA ILE A 8 -7.64 -3.34 -6.43
C ILE A 8 -8.25 -3.90 -7.72
N SER A 9 -7.67 -4.98 -8.28
CA SER A 9 -8.15 -5.60 -9.53
C SER A 9 -9.64 -5.95 -9.47
N GLU A 10 -10.08 -6.52 -8.36
CA GLU A 10 -11.48 -6.86 -8.12
C GLU A 10 -12.38 -5.62 -8.03
N VAL A 11 -11.90 -4.52 -7.43
CA VAL A 11 -12.66 -3.27 -7.31
C VAL A 11 -12.77 -2.54 -8.65
N VAL A 12 -11.71 -2.53 -9.46
CA VAL A 12 -11.69 -1.81 -10.75
C VAL A 12 -12.14 -2.65 -11.95
N GLY A 13 -12.39 -3.95 -11.77
CA GLY A 13 -12.85 -4.85 -12.83
C GLY A 13 -11.81 -5.15 -13.91
N ARG A 14 -10.52 -4.92 -13.66
CA ARG A 14 -9.43 -5.22 -14.61
C ARG A 14 -8.17 -5.73 -13.89
N PRO A 15 -7.34 -6.55 -14.55
CA PRO A 15 -6.11 -7.07 -13.94
C PRO A 15 -5.11 -5.95 -13.61
N ILE A 16 -4.66 -5.90 -12.36
CA ILE A 16 -3.56 -5.05 -11.89
C ILE A 16 -2.42 -5.95 -11.44
N ALA A 17 -1.27 -5.87 -12.12
CA ALA A 17 -0.10 -6.67 -11.82
C ALA A 17 0.74 -6.04 -10.70
N LEU A 18 1.24 -6.88 -9.79
CA LEU A 18 2.30 -6.49 -8.86
C LEU A 18 3.64 -6.56 -9.59
N ARG A 19 4.37 -5.44 -9.63
CA ARG A 19 5.75 -5.39 -10.11
C ARG A 19 6.68 -5.22 -8.91
N LEU A 20 7.46 -6.25 -8.62
CA LEU A 20 8.55 -6.16 -7.64
C LEU A 20 9.70 -5.34 -8.25
N ALA A 21 10.36 -4.55 -7.42
CA ALA A 21 11.47 -3.70 -7.81
C ALA A 21 12.53 -3.70 -6.70
N SER A 22 13.79 -3.67 -7.08
CA SER A 22 14.89 -3.35 -6.16
C SER A 22 14.76 -1.90 -5.65
N PRO A 23 15.41 -1.56 -4.52
CA PRO A 23 15.47 -0.19 -4.01
C PRO A 23 15.88 0.86 -5.07
N ALA A 24 16.86 0.52 -5.92
CA ALA A 24 17.34 1.39 -6.97
C ALA A 24 16.29 1.62 -8.06
N GLU A 25 15.62 0.55 -8.50
CA GLU A 25 14.54 0.63 -9.49
C GLU A 25 13.31 1.38 -8.97
N TYR A 26 12.97 1.22 -7.68
CA TYR A 26 11.87 1.95 -7.05
C TYR A 26 12.17 3.44 -6.97
N ARG A 27 13.39 3.83 -6.54
CA ARG A 27 13.80 5.25 -6.53
C ARG A 27 13.79 5.84 -7.93
N ALA A 28 14.37 5.15 -8.91
CA ALA A 28 14.37 5.62 -10.30
C ALA A 28 12.94 5.82 -10.84
N PHE A 29 12.03 4.88 -10.53
CA PHE A 29 10.61 5.00 -10.88
C PHE A 29 9.97 6.24 -10.26
N LEU A 30 10.14 6.48 -8.96
CA LEU A 30 9.59 7.65 -8.27
C LEU A 30 10.07 8.98 -8.89
N LEU A 31 11.38 9.10 -9.15
CA LEU A 31 11.96 10.29 -9.76
C LEU A 31 11.45 10.50 -11.19
N SER A 32 11.37 9.44 -11.99
CA SER A 32 10.83 9.50 -13.36
C SER A 32 9.36 9.92 -13.40
N GLY A 33 8.60 9.60 -12.33
CA GLY A 33 7.21 10.02 -12.15
C GLY A 33 7.03 11.45 -11.63
N GLY A 34 8.11 12.22 -11.46
CA GLY A 34 8.08 13.60 -10.99
C GLY A 34 8.05 13.76 -9.47
N THR A 35 8.31 12.68 -8.71
CA THR A 35 8.43 12.78 -7.24
C THR A 35 9.68 13.56 -6.88
N PRO A 36 9.61 14.59 -6.01
CA PRO A 36 10.79 15.29 -5.52
C PRO A 36 11.77 14.35 -4.81
N GLU A 37 13.07 14.61 -4.93
CA GLU A 37 14.14 13.75 -4.39
C GLU A 37 13.98 13.44 -2.90
N SER A 38 13.67 14.44 -2.08
CA SER A 38 13.46 14.25 -0.64
C SER A 38 12.27 13.34 -0.34
N SER A 39 11.17 13.47 -1.10
CA SER A 39 10.01 12.59 -0.98
C SER A 39 10.30 11.17 -1.46
N ALA A 40 11.07 11.02 -2.54
CA ALA A 40 11.48 9.71 -3.03
C ALA A 40 12.37 8.97 -2.01
N HIS A 41 13.24 9.69 -1.31
CA HIS A 41 14.03 9.12 -0.21
C HIS A 41 13.14 8.61 0.93
N VAL A 42 12.17 9.42 1.39
CA VAL A 42 11.23 9.01 2.45
C VAL A 42 10.43 7.77 2.04
N LEU A 43 9.88 7.75 0.83
CA LEU A 43 9.11 6.60 0.33
C LEU A 43 9.96 5.33 0.23
N LEU A 44 11.22 5.45 -0.18
CA LEU A 44 12.14 4.31 -0.23
C LEU A 44 12.46 3.78 1.18
N THR A 45 12.69 4.68 2.14
CA THR A 45 12.91 4.30 3.54
C THR A 45 11.70 3.57 4.12
N ILE A 46 10.48 4.01 3.81
CA ILE A 46 9.26 3.30 4.21
C ILE A 46 9.23 1.92 3.57
N GLU A 47 9.35 1.80 2.24
CA GLU A 47 9.23 0.52 1.53
C GLU A 47 10.24 -0.54 2.02
N THR A 48 11.48 -0.13 2.27
CA THR A 48 12.51 -1.02 2.82
C THR A 48 12.29 -1.35 4.30
N GLY A 49 11.70 -0.44 5.06
CA GLY A 49 11.38 -0.62 6.48
C GLY A 49 10.14 -1.46 6.76
N ILE A 50 9.22 -1.62 5.81
CA ILE A 50 8.00 -2.44 5.99
C ILE A 50 8.20 -3.92 5.67
N ALA A 51 9.20 -4.27 4.86
CA ALA A 51 9.54 -5.65 4.51
C ALA A 51 9.68 -6.62 5.72
N PRO A 52 10.25 -6.22 6.88
CA PRO A 52 10.30 -7.05 8.08
C PRO A 52 8.98 -7.07 8.89
N GLU A 53 7.82 -7.04 8.23
CA GLU A 53 6.48 -7.01 8.85
C GLU A 53 6.24 -5.85 9.83
N ALA A 54 7.01 -4.77 9.73
CA ALA A 54 6.99 -3.67 10.71
C ALA A 54 5.64 -2.95 10.85
N LEU A 55 4.72 -3.10 9.89
CA LEU A 55 3.36 -2.55 9.93
C LEU A 55 2.29 -3.58 10.32
N PHE A 56 2.65 -4.84 10.53
CA PHE A 56 1.69 -5.87 10.90
C PHE A 56 1.38 -5.80 12.40
N ASP A 57 0.08 -5.70 12.72
CA ASP A 57 -0.46 -5.84 14.06
C ASP A 57 -1.78 -6.60 13.96
N ASP A 58 -1.89 -7.73 14.67
CA ASP A 58 -3.13 -8.50 14.80
C ASP A 58 -3.74 -8.38 16.19
N SER A 59 -3.20 -7.51 17.05
CA SER A 59 -3.64 -7.34 18.43
C SER A 59 -5.10 -6.93 18.56
N ARG A 60 -5.70 -6.37 17.51
CA ARG A 60 -7.08 -5.81 17.48
C ARG A 60 -7.33 -4.69 18.49
N THR A 61 -6.26 -4.02 18.96
CA THR A 61 -6.35 -2.94 19.94
C THR A 61 -7.26 -1.80 19.45
N LEU A 62 -7.12 -1.38 18.19
CA LEU A 62 -7.94 -0.31 17.62
C LEU A 62 -9.43 -0.66 17.59
N SER A 63 -9.80 -1.90 17.25
CA SER A 63 -11.21 -2.33 17.23
C SER A 63 -11.81 -2.41 18.63
N ARG A 64 -11.04 -2.86 19.64
CA ARG A 64 -11.49 -2.88 21.04
C ARG A 64 -11.70 -1.46 21.54
N LEU A 65 -10.74 -0.57 21.30
CA LEU A 65 -10.78 0.82 21.78
C LEU A 65 -11.92 1.62 21.14
N SER A 66 -12.21 1.38 19.86
CA SER A 66 -13.27 2.09 19.13
C SER A 66 -14.66 1.47 19.29
N GLY A 67 -14.78 0.28 19.91
CA GLY A 67 -16.05 -0.42 20.08
C GLY A 67 -16.67 -0.97 18.79
N ARG A 68 -15.91 -1.02 17.68
CA ARG A 68 -16.36 -1.50 16.37
C ARG A 68 -15.23 -2.13 15.56
N PRO A 69 -15.53 -2.96 14.55
CA PRO A 69 -14.52 -3.42 13.60
C PRO A 69 -13.82 -2.25 12.90
N THR A 70 -12.53 -2.44 12.60
CA THR A 70 -11.78 -1.52 11.72
C THR A 70 -12.35 -1.58 10.30
N THR A 71 -12.21 -0.49 9.55
CA THR A 71 -12.71 -0.43 8.17
C THR A 71 -11.90 -1.40 7.28
N PRO A 72 -12.54 -2.38 6.61
CA PRO A 72 -11.81 -3.29 5.73
C PRO A 72 -11.22 -2.56 4.52
N LEU A 73 -10.02 -2.97 4.06
CA LEU A 73 -9.34 -2.39 2.90
C LEU A 73 -10.24 -2.29 1.66
N ARG A 74 -10.97 -3.36 1.34
CA ARG A 74 -11.89 -3.42 0.19
C ARG A 74 -13.03 -2.41 0.27
N THR A 75 -13.44 -2.01 1.48
CA THR A 75 -14.43 -0.95 1.66
C THR A 75 -13.82 0.40 1.33
N VAL A 76 -12.60 0.68 1.79
CA VAL A 76 -11.88 1.91 1.44
C VAL A 76 -11.64 2.00 -0.07
N LEU A 77 -11.17 0.93 -0.70
CA LEU A 77 -10.91 0.90 -2.14
C LEU A 77 -12.15 1.23 -2.95
N ARG A 78 -13.31 0.65 -2.61
CA ARG A 78 -14.59 0.96 -3.30
C ARG A 78 -15.06 2.40 -3.12
N THR A 79 -14.73 3.02 -1.99
CA THR A 79 -15.08 4.43 -1.75
C THR A 79 -14.23 5.39 -2.57
N TRP A 80 -12.94 5.08 -2.75
CA TRP A 80 -11.97 6.01 -3.35
C TRP A 80 -11.71 5.77 -4.84
N LEU A 81 -11.76 4.51 -5.27
CA LEU A 81 -11.58 4.16 -6.67
C LEU A 81 -12.92 4.30 -7.37
N ARG A 82 -13.01 5.24 -8.30
CA ARG A 82 -14.10 5.28 -9.28
C ARG A 82 -13.83 4.20 -10.31
N ALA A 83 -14.76 3.26 -10.44
CA ALA A 83 -14.81 2.37 -11.60
C ALA A 83 -15.21 3.17 -12.85
#